data_AF-F6HBC1-F1
#
_entry.id   AF-F6HBC1-F1
#
_cell.length_a   1.000
_cell.length_b   1.000
_cell.length_c   1.000
_cell.angle_alpha   90.00
_cell.angle_beta   90.00
_cell.angle_gamma   90.00
#
_symmetry.space_group_name_H-M   'P 1'
#
loop_
_entity.id
_entity.type
_entity.pdbx_description
1 polymer ?
#
loop_
_entity_poly.entity_id
_entity_poly.type
_entity_poly.pdbx_seq_one_letter_code
_entity_poly.pdbx_strand_id
1 'polypeptide(L)'
;MGIISRKVMPVCGSLCFFCPSMRSRSRQPVKRYKKLLAEIFPRSREEEPNDRKIGKLCEYASRNPLRIPKITTYLEQRCYKELRTERFHHVKVVMCIYRKLLISCKEQM
;
A
#
# COMPACT_ATOMS: atom_id res chain seq x y z
N MET A 1 28.82 -0.17 28.97
CA MET A 1 28.91 0.30 27.57
C MET A 1 28.14 -0.67 26.67
N GLY A 2 26.84 -0.46 26.48
CA GLY A 2 26.00 -1.37 25.70
C GLY A 2 26.27 -1.26 24.20
N ILE A 3 26.71 -2.35 23.59
CA ILE A 3 26.98 -2.41 22.15
C ILE A 3 25.64 -2.55 21.42
N ILE A 4 25.13 -1.42 20.90
CA ILE A 4 23.95 -1.43 20.03
C ILE A 4 24.39 -1.98 18.66
N SER A 5 23.73 -3.05 18.21
CA SER A 5 23.99 -3.73 16.95
C SER A 5 23.96 -2.74 15.77
N ARG A 6 25.02 -2.75 14.93
CA ARG A 6 25.19 -1.88 13.75
C ARG A 6 24.08 -2.02 12.69
N LYS A 7 23.22 -3.04 12.79
CA LYS A 7 22.02 -3.18 11.92
C LYS A 7 20.89 -2.18 12.25
N VAL A 8 20.98 -1.46 13.38
CA VAL A 8 19.90 -0.58 13.89
C VAL A 8 20.19 0.91 13.62
N MET A 9 21.43 1.28 13.26
CA MET A 9 21.77 2.66 12.94
C MET A 9 21.34 2.98 11.50
N PRO A 10 20.51 4.01 11.27
CA PRO A 10 20.35 4.54 9.92
C PRO A 10 21.72 5.05 9.42
N VAL A 11 21.96 4.90 8.11
CA VAL A 11 23.23 5.17 7.40
C VAL A 11 23.80 6.59 7.65
N CYS A 12 23.02 7.48 8.25
CA CYS A 12 23.35 8.88 8.47
C CYS A 12 24.23 9.18 9.71
N GLY A 13 24.64 8.19 10.52
CA GLY A 13 25.67 8.34 11.57
C GLY A 13 25.37 9.36 12.71
N SER A 14 24.26 10.07 12.62
CA SER A 14 23.84 11.14 13.54
C SER A 14 22.54 10.72 14.21
N LEU A 15 22.45 10.95 15.53
CA LEU A 15 21.25 10.75 16.35
C LEU A 15 20.19 11.80 15.97
N CYS A 16 19.62 11.69 14.77
CA CYS A 16 18.54 12.54 14.33
C CYS A 16 17.24 12.04 14.98
N PHE A 17 16.75 12.78 15.97
CA PHE A 17 15.50 12.50 16.70
C PHE A 17 14.27 12.50 15.77
N PHE A 18 14.38 13.15 14.60
CA PHE A 18 13.35 13.16 13.56
C PHE A 18 13.55 12.13 12.46
N CYS A 19 14.57 11.25 12.55
CA CYS A 19 14.86 10.29 11.50
C CYS A 19 13.68 9.32 11.33
N PRO A 20 13.10 9.20 10.12
CA PRO A 20 11.98 8.29 9.85
C PRO A 20 12.28 6.83 10.24
N SER A 21 13.56 6.46 10.20
CA SER A 21 14.10 5.14 10.53
C SER A 21 14.11 4.82 12.03
N MET A 22 14.05 5.85 12.90
CA MET A 22 14.17 5.73 14.36
C MET A 22 12.83 5.81 15.11
N ARG A 23 11.70 6.10 14.44
CA ARG A 23 10.38 6.13 15.09
C ARG A 23 9.98 4.72 15.58
N SER A 24 9.37 4.64 16.77
CA SER A 24 8.77 3.41 17.31
C SER A 24 7.83 2.79 16.26
N ARG A 25 8.26 1.66 15.68
CA ARG A 25 7.70 1.06 14.45
C ARG A 25 6.27 0.51 14.60
N SER A 26 5.69 0.51 15.81
CA SER A 26 4.49 -0.28 16.12
C SER A 26 3.18 0.25 15.50
N ARG A 27 3.08 1.56 15.25
CA ARG A 27 1.89 2.23 14.66
C ARG A 27 2.12 2.77 13.25
N GLN A 28 3.13 2.25 12.53
CA GLN A 28 3.42 2.79 11.21
C GLN A 28 2.28 2.51 10.20
N PRO A 29 2.09 3.43 9.22
CA PRO A 29 1.10 3.35 8.15
C PRO A 29 1.11 2.06 7.31
N VAL A 30 2.10 1.18 7.47
CA VAL A 30 2.22 -0.10 6.75
C VAL A 30 1.03 -1.03 6.98
N LYS A 31 0.42 -1.01 8.18
CA LYS A 31 -0.76 -1.83 8.48
C LYS A 31 -2.04 -1.25 7.86
N ARG A 32 -2.12 0.09 7.70
CA ARG A 32 -3.35 0.77 7.27
C ARG A 32 -3.68 0.51 5.80
N TYR A 33 -2.72 0.68 4.89
CA TYR A 33 -2.98 0.45 3.46
C TYR A 33 -3.32 -1.03 3.17
N LYS A 34 -2.68 -1.97 3.88
CA LYS A 34 -2.99 -3.40 3.79
C LYS A 34 -4.43 -3.70 4.22
N LYS A 35 -4.91 -3.04 5.30
CA LYS A 35 -6.31 -3.15 5.74
C LYS A 35 -7.28 -2.61 4.68
N LEU A 36 -6.99 -1.44 4.12
CA LEU A 36 -7.82 -0.85 3.05
C LEU A 36 -7.88 -1.76 1.82
N LEU A 37 -6.76 -2.33 1.40
CA LEU A 37 -6.71 -3.29 0.29
C LEU A 37 -7.53 -4.54 0.61
N ALA A 38 -7.42 -5.10 1.81
CA ALA A 38 -8.19 -6.28 2.21
C ALA A 38 -9.70 -6.03 2.23
N GLU A 39 -10.15 -4.81 2.51
CA GLU A 39 -11.57 -4.43 2.50
C GLU A 39 -12.13 -4.26 1.08
N ILE A 40 -11.29 -3.92 0.10
CA ILE A 40 -11.71 -3.67 -1.30
C ILE A 40 -12.01 -4.98 -2.03
N PHE A 41 -11.20 -6.02 -1.85
CA PHE A 41 -11.41 -7.28 -2.55
C PHE A 41 -12.59 -8.04 -1.93
N PRO A 42 -13.65 -8.33 -2.71
CA PRO A 42 -14.85 -8.97 -2.20
C PRO A 42 -14.57 -10.43 -1.83
N ARG A 43 -15.37 -10.95 -0.89
CA ARG A 43 -15.31 -12.36 -0.48
C ARG A 43 -16.15 -13.26 -1.40
N SER A 44 -17.14 -12.70 -2.07
CA SER A 44 -18.02 -13.38 -3.03
C SER A 44 -17.77 -12.88 -4.47
N ARG A 45 -18.25 -13.65 -5.46
CA ARG A 45 -18.04 -13.36 -6.89
C ARG A 45 -19.02 -12.32 -7.48
N GLU A 46 -20.07 -11.96 -6.74
CA GLU A 46 -21.19 -11.13 -7.22
C GLU A 46 -21.12 -9.68 -6.73
N GLU A 47 -20.21 -9.36 -5.80
CA GLU A 47 -20.08 -8.01 -5.24
C GLU A 47 -19.20 -7.14 -6.17
N GLU A 48 -19.82 -6.14 -6.80
CA GLU A 48 -19.11 -5.17 -7.64
C GLU A 48 -18.00 -4.42 -6.87
N PRO A 49 -16.93 -3.98 -7.56
CA PRO A 49 -15.86 -3.20 -6.94
C PRO A 49 -16.43 -1.97 -6.21
N ASN A 50 -16.32 -1.97 -4.88
CA ASN A 50 -16.89 -0.91 -4.06
C ASN A 50 -16.07 0.39 -4.21
N ASP A 51 -16.59 1.29 -5.04
CA ASP A 51 -15.97 2.55 -5.40
C ASP A 51 -15.63 3.44 -4.21
N ARG A 52 -16.43 3.38 -3.12
CA ARG A 52 -16.18 4.13 -1.88
C ARG A 52 -14.92 3.62 -1.17
N LYS A 53 -14.70 2.31 -1.16
CA LYS A 53 -13.51 1.71 -0.54
C LYS A 53 -12.26 2.02 -1.35
N ILE A 54 -12.35 1.99 -2.69
CA ILE A 54 -11.25 2.38 -3.58
C ILE A 54 -10.91 3.86 -3.38
N GLY A 55 -11.92 4.73 -3.24
CA GLY A 55 -11.72 6.14 -2.93
C GLY A 55 -10.91 6.37 -1.65
N LYS A 56 -11.20 5.63 -0.57
CA LYS A 56 -10.42 5.71 0.68
C LYS A 56 -8.96 5.31 0.50
N LEU A 57 -8.67 4.32 -0.35
CA LEU A 57 -7.30 3.94 -0.66
C LEU A 57 -6.59 5.05 -1.44
N CYS A 58 -7.27 5.67 -2.41
CA CYS A 58 -6.71 6.76 -3.22
C CYS A 58 -6.43 8.01 -2.37
N GLU A 59 -7.36 8.40 -1.49
CA GLU A 59 -7.16 9.52 -0.56
C GLU A 59 -6.00 9.24 0.41
N TYR A 60 -5.87 8.00 0.86
CA TYR A 60 -4.74 7.59 1.68
C TYR A 60 -3.41 7.68 0.90
N ALA A 61 -3.40 7.21 -0.35
CA ALA A 61 -2.23 7.20 -1.22
C ALA A 61 -1.76 8.62 -1.58
N SER A 62 -2.67 9.54 -1.92
CA SER A 62 -2.33 10.93 -2.24
C SER A 62 -1.69 11.66 -1.07
N ARG A 63 -2.13 11.39 0.17
CA ARG A 63 -1.52 11.92 1.39
C ARG A 63 -0.21 11.21 1.79
N ASN A 64 0.15 10.10 1.15
CA ASN A 64 1.31 9.26 1.50
C ASN A 64 2.05 8.75 0.24
N PRO A 65 2.67 9.64 -0.56
CA PRO A 65 3.26 9.28 -1.85
C PRO A 65 4.29 8.15 -1.78
N LEU A 66 5.11 8.11 -0.72
CA LEU A 66 6.10 7.05 -0.48
C LEU A 66 5.50 5.63 -0.33
N ARG A 67 4.17 5.51 -0.22
CA ARG A 67 3.46 4.22 -0.14
C ARG A 67 2.89 3.78 -1.47
N ILE A 68 2.79 4.66 -2.46
CA ILE A 68 2.27 4.33 -3.79
C ILE A 68 3.05 3.16 -4.40
N PRO A 69 4.40 3.13 -4.40
CA PRO A 69 5.16 1.99 -4.95
C PRO A 69 4.84 0.66 -4.24
N LYS A 70 4.59 0.69 -2.93
CA LYS A 70 4.25 -0.53 -2.17
C LYS A 70 2.83 -1.01 -2.43
N ILE A 71 1.92 -0.09 -2.73
CA ILE A 71 0.54 -0.41 -3.11
C ILE A 71 0.54 -1.00 -4.53
N THR A 72 1.23 -0.37 -5.48
CA THR A 72 1.30 -0.84 -6.86
C THR A 72 1.99 -2.19 -6.98
N THR A 73 3.12 -2.43 -6.32
CA THR A 73 3.76 -3.76 -6.33
C THR A 73 2.85 -4.85 -5.76
N TYR A 74 2.06 -4.54 -4.72
CA TYR A 74 1.08 -5.50 -4.20
C TYR A 74 -0.03 -5.78 -5.21
N LEU A 75 -0.55 -4.75 -5.88
CA LEU A 75 -1.57 -4.89 -6.90
C LEU A 75 -1.05 -5.67 -8.12
N GLU A 76 0.19 -5.45 -8.56
CA GLU A 76 0.86 -6.20 -9.65
C GLU A 76 0.96 -7.68 -9.31
N GLN A 77 1.53 -8.01 -8.14
CA GLN A 77 1.68 -9.39 -7.68
C GLN A 77 0.33 -10.10 -7.58
N ARG A 78 -0.69 -9.39 -7.08
CA ARG A 78 -2.04 -9.94 -7.00
C ARG A 78 -2.65 -10.12 -8.39
N CYS A 79 -2.55 -9.14 -9.27
CA CYS A 79 -3.05 -9.21 -10.65
C CYS A 79 -2.48 -10.44 -11.38
N TYR A 80 -1.16 -10.62 -11.31
CA TYR A 80 -0.48 -11.77 -11.89
C TYR A 80 -0.97 -13.10 -11.31
N LYS A 81 -1.15 -13.18 -9.99
CA LYS A 81 -1.70 -14.38 -9.33
C LYS A 81 -3.13 -14.66 -9.80
N GLU A 82 -4.00 -13.66 -9.78
CA GLU A 82 -5.43 -13.82 -10.10
C GLU A 82 -5.65 -14.18 -11.57
N LEU A 83 -4.86 -13.58 -12.49
CA LEU A 83 -4.84 -13.92 -13.91
C LEU A 83 -4.49 -15.39 -14.15
N ARG A 84 -3.43 -15.91 -13.50
CA ARG A 84 -3.06 -17.34 -13.60
C ARG A 84 -4.11 -18.30 -13.05
N THR A 85 -4.95 -17.84 -12.13
CA THR A 85 -6.05 -18.63 -11.55
C THR A 85 -7.40 -18.37 -12.22
N GLU A 86 -7.42 -17.63 -13.32
CA GLU A 86 -8.63 -17.27 -14.08
C GLU A 86 -9.72 -16.58 -13.23
N ARG A 87 -9.32 -15.88 -12.16
CA ARG A 87 -10.24 -15.14 -11.28
C ARG A 87 -10.46 -13.72 -11.82
N PHE A 88 -11.04 -13.62 -13.02
CA PHE A 88 -11.18 -12.35 -13.74
C PHE A 88 -11.94 -11.26 -12.97
N HIS A 89 -12.87 -11.62 -12.09
CA HIS A 89 -13.53 -10.66 -11.21
C HIS A 89 -12.51 -9.87 -10.36
N HIS A 90 -11.52 -10.55 -9.77
CA HIS A 90 -10.49 -9.89 -8.97
C HIS A 90 -9.57 -9.02 -9.82
N VAL A 91 -9.27 -9.46 -11.04
CA VAL A 91 -8.49 -8.67 -12.01
C VAL A 91 -9.24 -7.39 -12.36
N LYS A 92 -10.56 -7.45 -12.61
CA LYS A 92 -11.39 -6.26 -12.86
C LYS A 92 -11.33 -5.28 -11.68
N VAL A 93 -11.39 -5.77 -10.44
CA VAL A 93 -11.21 -4.93 -9.24
C VAL A 93 -9.83 -4.27 -9.22
N VAL A 94 -8.75 -5.00 -9.53
CA VAL A 94 -7.39 -4.43 -9.62
C VAL A 94 -7.34 -3.31 -10.67
N MET A 95 -7.93 -3.52 -11.84
CA MET A 95 -7.97 -2.51 -12.91
C MET A 95 -8.76 -1.25 -12.48
N CYS A 96 -9.88 -1.42 -11.77
CA CYS A 96 -10.62 -0.29 -11.19
C CYS A 96 -9.77 0.52 -10.19
N ILE A 97 -8.97 -0.15 -9.37
CA ILE A 97 -8.06 0.51 -8.43
C ILE A 97 -6.98 1.31 -9.18
N TYR A 98 -6.33 0.72 -10.18
CA TYR A 98 -5.32 1.42 -11.00
C TYR A 98 -5.90 2.66 -11.68
N ARG A 99 -7.07 2.51 -12.33
CA ARG A 99 -7.74 3.63 -12.99
C ARG A 99 -7.97 4.80 -12.01
N LYS A 100 -8.45 4.51 -10.81
CA LYS A 100 -8.69 5.57 -9.80
C LYS A 100 -7.39 6.13 -9.22
N LEU A 101 -6.38 5.31 -8.98
CA LEU A 101 -5.07 5.79 -8.51
C LEU A 101 -4.45 6.76 -9.53
N LEU A 102 -4.48 6.44 -10.83
CA LEU A 102 -3.95 7.31 -11.89
C LEU A 102 -4.67 8.66 -11.94
N ILE A 103 -5.98 8.68 -11.68
CA ILE A 103 -6.78 9.92 -11.68
C ILE A 103 -6.53 10.73 -10.40
N SER A 104 -6.57 10.07 -9.23
CA SER A 104 -6.56 10.74 -7.93
C SER A 104 -5.16 11.03 -7.37
N CYS A 105 -4.13 10.33 -7.81
CA CYS A 105 -2.75 10.46 -7.34
C CYS A 105 -1.79 10.90 -8.48
N LYS A 106 -2.30 11.61 -9.48
CA LYS A 106 -1.55 12.01 -10.69
C LYS A 106 -0.24 12.76 -10.38
N GLU A 107 -0.26 13.65 -9.40
CA GLU A 107 0.91 14.46 -9.02
C GLU A 107 1.96 13.66 -8.22
N GLN A 108 1.59 12.47 -7.73
CA GLN A 108 2.42 11.63 -6.87
C GLN A 108 2.90 10.34 -7.56
N MET A 109 2.39 10.06 -8.77
CA MET A 109 2.77 8.92 -9.62
C MET A 109 3.74 9.36 -10.70
#